data_AF-A0A164RHQ7-F1
#
_entry.id   AF-A0A164RHQ7-F1
#
_cell.length_a   1.000
_cell.length_b   1.000
_cell.length_c   1.000
_cell.angle_alpha   90.00
_cell.angle_beta   90.00
_cell.angle_gamma   90.00
#
_symmetry.space_group_name_H-M   'P 1'
#
loop_
_entity.id
_entity.type
_entity.pdbx_description
1 polymer ?
#
loop_
_entity_poly.entity_id
_entity_poly.type
_entity_poly.pdbx_seq_one_letter_code
_entity_poly.pdbx_strand_id
1 'polypeptide(L)'
;PIRQYLHQDMAHWVARFLARPGIEDLLDAYQLPSEAKKSEVLRDIWEGEVFRSFKGPDGTPFFERRGEEGRYAFSMNTDGFNPRGNMQAGKAASVTAIYLVCLNLPWTLRYHAENIYLVGVIPSPTKPSKSQINHLL
;
A
#
# COMPACT_ATOMS: atom_id res chain seq x y z
N PRO A 1 -15.89 -7.82 -25.81
CA PRO A 1 -14.49 -8.10 -25.45
C PRO A 1 -14.35 -8.48 -23.96
N ILE A 2 -13.79 -9.65 -23.67
CA ILE A 2 -13.36 -10.01 -22.31
C ILE A 2 -12.06 -9.26 -22.06
N ARG A 3 -12.06 -8.26 -21.16
CA ARG A 3 -10.81 -7.59 -20.75
C ARG A 3 -10.11 -8.50 -19.75
N GLN A 4 -8.96 -9.05 -20.12
CA GLN A 4 -8.13 -9.82 -19.19
C GLN A 4 -7.47 -8.85 -18.21
N TYR A 5 -7.59 -9.14 -16.92
CA TYR A 5 -6.78 -8.51 -15.89
C TYR A 5 -5.38 -9.11 -15.97
N LEU A 6 -4.40 -8.29 -16.32
CA LEU A 6 -2.99 -8.66 -16.23
C LEU A 6 -2.49 -8.26 -14.85
N HIS A 7 -2.27 -9.24 -13.99
CA HIS A 7 -1.65 -9.00 -12.69
C HIS A 7 -0.22 -8.51 -12.91
N GLN A 8 0.10 -7.38 -12.29
CA GLN A 8 1.44 -6.85 -12.26
C GLN A 8 2.18 -7.50 -11.10
N ASP A 9 3.34 -8.11 -11.35
CA ASP A 9 4.14 -8.68 -10.27
C ASP A 9 4.61 -7.59 -9.28
N MET A 10 4.51 -7.89 -7.98
CA MET A 10 4.83 -6.93 -6.92
C MET A 10 6.31 -6.57 -6.91
N ALA A 11 7.21 -7.54 -7.07
CA ALA A 11 8.64 -7.28 -7.06
C ALA A 11 9.02 -6.36 -8.23
N HIS A 12 8.47 -6.62 -9.42
CA HIS A 12 8.65 -5.75 -10.58
C HIS A 12 8.03 -4.36 -10.38
N TRP A 13 6.88 -4.24 -9.72
CA TRP A 13 6.31 -2.93 -9.40
C TRP A 13 7.16 -2.15 -8.41
N VAL A 14 7.63 -2.78 -7.33
CA VAL A 14 8.52 -2.16 -6.34
C VAL A 14 9.83 -1.74 -7.01
N ALA A 15 10.44 -2.59 -7.83
CA ALA A 15 11.66 -2.25 -8.55
C ALA A 15 11.48 -1.01 -9.44
N ARG A 16 10.38 -0.93 -10.21
CA ARG A 16 10.07 0.26 -11.02
C ARG A 16 9.76 1.48 -10.17
N PHE A 17 9.08 1.29 -9.04
CA PHE A 17 8.74 2.36 -8.11
C PHE A 17 10.00 3.00 -7.53
N LEU A 18 10.94 2.19 -7.03
CA LEU A 18 12.23 2.63 -6.48
C LEU A 18 13.15 3.22 -7.55
N ALA A 19 13.14 2.67 -8.77
CA ALA A 19 13.96 3.18 -9.87
C ALA A 19 13.52 4.56 -10.42
N ARG A 20 12.44 5.15 -9.91
CA ARG A 20 12.00 6.49 -10.32
C ARG A 20 12.91 7.54 -9.67
N PRO A 21 13.42 8.52 -10.44
CA PRO A 21 14.27 9.58 -9.91
C PRO A 21 13.63 10.30 -8.71
N GLY A 22 14.39 10.42 -7.61
CA GLY A 22 13.98 11.11 -6.39
C GLY A 22 13.00 10.34 -5.49
N ILE A 23 12.53 9.14 -5.87
CA ILE A 23 11.66 8.35 -4.98
C ILE A 23 12.42 7.91 -3.74
N GLU A 24 13.61 7.32 -3.89
CA GLU A 24 14.38 6.86 -2.72
C GLU A 24 14.68 8.01 -1.74
N ASP A 25 15.05 9.19 -2.24
CA ASP A 25 15.25 10.39 -1.43
C ASP A 25 13.99 10.76 -0.63
N LEU A 26 12.80 10.67 -1.25
CA LEU A 26 11.52 10.93 -0.57
C LEU A 26 11.20 9.88 0.49
N LEU A 27 11.49 8.60 0.21
CA LEU A 27 11.25 7.49 1.14
C LEU A 27 12.19 7.55 2.35
N ASP A 28 13.42 8.04 2.14
CA ASP A 28 14.44 8.21 3.16
C ASP A 28 14.20 9.46 4.03
N ALA A 29 13.74 10.55 3.43
CA ALA A 29 13.52 11.83 4.13
C ALA A 29 12.43 11.76 5.21
N TYR A 30 11.50 10.80 5.11
CA TYR A 30 10.35 10.71 6.02
C TYR A 30 10.61 9.93 7.31
N GLN A 31 11.88 9.65 7.61
CA GLN A 31 12.31 9.03 8.86
C GLN A 31 12.30 10.05 9.99
N LEU A 32 11.31 9.95 10.87
CA LEU A 32 11.31 10.72 12.10
C LEU A 32 12.43 10.22 13.02
N PRO A 33 13.29 11.10 13.55
CA PRO A 33 14.21 10.72 14.62
C PRO A 33 13.41 10.16 15.79
N SER A 34 13.83 9.02 16.35
CA SER A 34 13.21 8.40 17.53
C SER A 34 13.11 9.37 18.73
N GLU A 35 13.95 10.42 18.74
CA GLU A 35 14.02 11.43 19.80
C GLU A 35 13.19 12.70 19.53
N ALA A 36 12.47 12.77 18.40
CA ALA A 36 11.58 13.90 18.15
C ALA A 36 10.56 14.02 19.29
N LYS A 37 10.57 15.18 19.97
CA LYS A 37 9.67 15.47 21.10
C LYS A 37 8.24 15.10 20.72
N LYS A 38 7.54 14.36 21.59
CA LYS A 38 6.11 14.06 21.42
C LYS A 38 5.36 15.39 21.27
N SER A 39 4.95 15.69 20.05
CA SER A 39 4.01 16.77 19.77
C SER A 39 2.62 16.35 20.25
N GLU A 40 1.85 17.29 20.80
CA GLU A 40 0.45 17.06 21.16
C GLU A 40 -0.42 16.83 19.91
N VAL A 41 -0.01 17.37 18.77
CA VAL A 41 -0.67 17.21 17.47
C VAL A 41 0.19 16.33 16.57
N LEU A 42 -0.38 15.22 16.11
CA LEU A 42 0.23 14.34 15.11
C LEU A 42 -0.09 14.86 13.71
N ARG A 43 0.95 15.15 12.91
CA ARG A 43 0.80 15.61 11.52
C ARG A 43 0.78 14.47 10.52
N ASP A 44 1.36 13.35 10.91
CA ASP A 44 1.46 12.16 10.09
C ASP A 44 1.39 10.89 10.95
N ILE A 45 1.05 9.76 10.33
CA ILE A 45 0.98 8.46 11.00
C ILE A 45 2.32 8.03 11.59
N TRP A 46 3.42 8.46 10.99
CA TRP A 46 4.78 8.16 11.47
C TRP A 46 5.08 8.76 12.85
N GLU A 47 4.39 9.86 13.22
CA GLU A 47 4.49 10.44 14.56
C GLU A 47 3.71 9.61 15.62
N GLY A 48 2.86 8.70 15.16
CA GLY A 48 2.12 7.76 15.99
C GLY A 48 3.02 6.77 16.73
N GLU A 49 2.55 6.31 17.89
CA GLU A 49 3.30 5.37 18.73
C GLU A 49 3.56 4.03 18.03
N VAL A 50 2.58 3.55 17.25
CA VAL A 50 2.68 2.26 16.54
C VAL A 50 3.93 2.21 15.66
N PHE A 51 4.17 3.21 14.81
CA PHE A 51 5.32 3.20 13.90
C PHE A 51 6.64 3.46 14.61
N ARG A 52 6.66 4.33 15.64
CA ARG A 52 7.88 4.61 16.41
C ARG A 52 8.34 3.46 17.30
N SER A 53 7.39 2.70 17.84
CA SER A 53 7.69 1.57 18.73
C SER A 53 7.69 0.21 18.03
N PHE A 54 7.39 0.16 16.73
CA PHE A 54 7.41 -1.07 15.96
C PHE A 54 8.83 -1.63 15.92
N LYS A 55 9.02 -2.81 16.50
CA LYS A 55 10.33 -3.46 16.62
C LYS A 55 10.51 -4.52 15.54
N GLY A 56 11.72 -4.59 14.99
CA GLY A 56 12.14 -5.68 14.14
C GLY A 56 12.45 -6.95 14.95
N PRO A 57 12.80 -8.06 14.27
CA PRO A 57 13.23 -9.30 14.92
C PRO A 57 14.43 -9.15 15.86
N ASP A 58 15.23 -8.10 15.69
CA ASP A 58 16.38 -7.75 16.54
C ASP A 58 15.99 -6.99 17.82
N GLY A 59 14.70 -6.72 18.05
CA GLY A 59 14.18 -6.02 19.22
C GLY A 59 14.36 -4.50 19.18
N THR A 60 14.79 -3.96 18.05
CA THR A 60 15.06 -2.53 17.87
C THR A 60 14.05 -1.86 16.94
N PRO A 61 13.92 -0.51 16.94
CA PRO A 61 12.98 0.18 16.06
C PRO A 61 13.19 -0.20 14.59
N PHE A 62 12.15 -0.76 13.97
CA PHE A 62 12.24 -1.32 12.63
C PHE A 62 12.48 -0.23 11.59
N PHE A 63 11.77 0.89 11.64
CA PHE A 63 11.82 1.93 10.62
C PHE A 63 12.97 2.95 10.79
N GLU A 64 13.82 2.73 11.79
CA GLU A 64 15.06 3.48 11.93
C GLU A 64 16.06 3.03 10.86
N ARG A 65 16.62 3.97 10.09
CA ARG A 65 17.59 3.62 9.05
C ARG A 65 18.87 3.08 9.63
N ARG A 66 19.28 1.94 9.07
CA ARG A 66 20.52 1.26 9.43
C ARG A 66 21.20 0.80 8.15
N GLY A 67 22.26 1.51 7.79
CA GLY A 67 22.99 1.26 6.55
C GLY A 67 22.16 1.58 5.31
N GLU A 68 22.22 0.67 4.33
CA GLU A 68 21.69 0.86 2.97
C GLU A 68 20.36 0.13 2.73
N GLU A 69 19.83 -0.57 3.72
CA GLU A 69 18.56 -1.32 3.57
C GLU A 69 17.34 -0.37 3.61
N GLY A 70 16.51 -0.45 2.56
CA GLY A 70 15.22 0.24 2.51
C GLY A 70 14.16 -0.42 3.39
N ARG A 71 13.50 0.36 4.25
CA ARG A 71 12.47 -0.14 5.18
C ARG A 71 11.14 0.54 4.94
N TYR A 72 10.23 -0.20 4.31
CA TYR A 72 8.98 0.36 3.79
C TYR A 72 7.75 -0.18 4.51
N ALA A 73 6.84 0.72 4.86
CA ALA A 73 5.49 0.38 5.30
C ALA A 73 4.51 0.56 4.13
N PHE A 74 3.60 -0.40 3.96
CA PHE A 74 2.51 -0.30 2.99
C PHE A 74 1.17 -0.37 3.71
N SER A 75 0.25 0.55 3.39
CA SER A 75 -1.15 0.39 3.75
C SER A 75 -1.86 -0.46 2.71
N MET A 76 -2.67 -1.41 3.15
CA MET A 76 -3.54 -2.21 2.29
C MET A 76 -4.97 -1.72 2.39
N ASN A 77 -5.56 -1.38 1.24
CA ASN A 77 -6.95 -0.94 1.14
C ASN A 77 -7.75 -1.90 0.27
N THR A 78 -9.02 -2.10 0.62
CA THR A 78 -9.99 -2.82 -0.21
C THR A 78 -11.18 -1.92 -0.52
N ASP A 79 -11.57 -1.85 -1.79
CA ASP A 79 -12.68 -1.00 -2.23
C ASP A 79 -13.60 -1.73 -3.21
N GLY A 80 -14.90 -1.66 -2.94
CA GLY A 80 -15.96 -2.29 -3.72
C GLY A 80 -16.67 -1.29 -4.60
N PHE A 81 -16.56 -1.42 -5.92
CA PHE A 81 -17.21 -0.51 -6.87
C PHE A 81 -17.98 -1.26 -7.95
N ASN A 82 -18.89 -0.56 -8.62
CA ASN A 82 -19.57 -1.09 -9.80
C ASN A 82 -18.71 -0.85 -11.05
N PRO A 83 -18.14 -1.90 -11.68
CA PRO A 83 -17.26 -1.72 -12.84
C PRO A 83 -18.02 -1.20 -14.08
N ARG A 84 -19.35 -1.21 -14.06
CA ARG A 84 -20.21 -0.67 -15.13
C ARG A 84 -20.72 0.75 -14.85
N GLY A 85 -20.28 1.34 -13.74
CA GLY A 85 -20.77 2.63 -13.26
C GLY A 85 -22.15 2.54 -12.59
N ASN A 86 -22.53 3.61 -11.89
CA ASN A 86 -23.80 3.70 -11.17
C ASN A 86 -24.92 4.20 -12.09
N MET A 87 -25.37 3.34 -13.00
CA MET A 87 -26.56 3.61 -13.82
C MET A 87 -27.82 3.06 -13.13
N GLN A 88 -28.84 3.90 -12.94
CA GLN A 88 -30.11 3.55 -12.27
C GLN A 88 -30.84 2.33 -12.88
N ALA A 89 -30.59 2.00 -14.15
CA ALA A 89 -31.19 0.87 -14.86
C ALA A 89 -30.21 -0.28 -15.17
N GLY A 90 -28.96 -0.20 -14.69
CA GLY A 90 -27.92 -1.20 -14.96
C GLY A 90 -27.98 -2.38 -13.99
N LYS A 91 -27.66 -3.59 -14.48
CA LYS A 91 -27.43 -4.75 -13.60
C LYS A 91 -26.32 -4.43 -12.61
N ALA A 92 -26.65 -4.44 -11.31
CA ALA A 92 -25.67 -4.28 -10.25
C ALA A 92 -24.61 -5.39 -10.35
N ALA A 93 -23.36 -4.99 -10.55
CA ALA A 93 -22.19 -5.84 -10.40
C ALA A 93 -21.29 -5.15 -9.39
N SER A 94 -20.74 -5.90 -8.43
CA SER A 94 -19.70 -5.39 -7.54
C SER A 94 -18.36 -5.95 -7.97
N VAL A 95 -17.28 -5.21 -7.79
CA VAL A 95 -15.93 -5.72 -7.93
C VAL A 95 -15.13 -5.13 -6.79
N THR A 96 -14.36 -5.96 -6.09
CA THR A 96 -13.51 -5.48 -4.99
C THR A 96 -12.07 -5.44 -5.45
N ALA A 97 -11.47 -4.25 -5.49
CA ALA A 97 -10.05 -4.09 -5.73
C ALA A 97 -9.28 -4.03 -4.42
N ILE A 98 -8.04 -4.53 -4.46
CA ILE A 98 -7.08 -4.51 -3.34
C ILE A 98 -5.89 -3.67 -3.78
N TYR A 99 -5.53 -2.67 -2.98
CA TYR A 99 -4.46 -1.72 -3.28
C TYR A 99 -3.40 -1.71 -2.18
N LEU A 100 -2.15 -1.49 -2.56
CA LEU A 100 -1.08 -1.07 -1.64
C LEU A 100 -0.64 0.35 -1.95
N VAL A 101 -0.34 1.10 -0.89
CA VAL A 101 0.24 2.44 -0.95
C VAL A 101 1.44 2.50 -0.02
N CYS A 102 2.58 2.99 -0.52
CA CYS A 102 3.79 3.14 0.29
C CYS A 102 3.63 4.34 1.24
N LEU A 103 3.63 4.06 2.54
CA LEU A 103 3.41 5.06 3.58
C LEU A 103 4.63 5.94 3.83
N ASN A 104 5.82 5.50 3.40
CA ASN A 104 7.06 6.30 3.49
C ASN A 104 7.01 7.53 2.59
N LEU A 105 6.13 7.57 1.58
CA LEU A 105 5.94 8.80 0.81
C LEU A 105 5.30 9.89 1.68
N PRO A 106 5.60 11.18 1.40
CA PRO A 106 4.83 12.28 1.95
C PRO A 106 3.33 12.11 1.71
N TRP A 107 2.52 12.51 2.69
CA TRP A 107 1.06 12.30 2.64
C TRP A 107 0.39 12.86 1.37
N THR A 108 0.95 13.93 0.80
CA THR A 108 0.48 14.54 -0.46
C THR A 108 0.70 13.65 -1.67
N LEU A 109 1.69 12.75 -1.65
CA LEU A 109 2.08 11.92 -2.78
C LEU A 109 1.53 10.48 -2.71
N ARG A 110 1.19 10.00 -1.52
CA ARG A 110 0.78 8.60 -1.27
C ARG A 110 -0.30 8.07 -2.23
N TYR A 111 -1.35 8.85 -2.45
CA TYR A 111 -2.55 8.42 -3.19
C TYR A 111 -2.58 8.87 -4.66
N HIS A 112 -1.45 9.36 -5.18
CA HIS A 112 -1.30 9.56 -6.61
C HIS A 112 -1.39 8.22 -7.33
N ALA A 113 -2.05 8.18 -8.49
CA ALA A 113 -2.30 6.94 -9.23
C ALA A 113 -1.01 6.17 -9.57
N GLU A 114 0.08 6.90 -9.85
CA GLU A 114 1.41 6.35 -10.12
C GLU A 114 2.10 5.72 -8.90
N ASN A 115 1.61 5.97 -7.69
CA ASN A 115 2.15 5.46 -6.42
C ASN A 115 1.26 4.36 -5.78
N ILE A 116 0.14 4.02 -6.43
CA ILE A 116 -0.77 2.97 -6.00
C ILE A 116 -0.44 1.67 -6.74
N TYR A 117 -0.21 0.60 -5.99
CA TYR A 117 -0.09 -0.75 -6.54
C TYR A 117 -1.44 -1.46 -6.47
N LEU A 118 -1.94 -1.94 -7.61
CA LEU A 118 -3.14 -2.79 -7.67
C LEU A 118 -2.73 -4.25 -7.45
N VAL A 119 -2.91 -4.73 -6.22
CA VAL A 119 -2.61 -6.11 -5.81
C VAL A 119 -3.48 -7.10 -6.55
N GLY A 120 -4.77 -6.79 -6.68
CA GLY A 120 -5.71 -7.77 -7.19
C GLY A 120 -7.12 -7.23 -7.29
N VAL A 121 -7.93 -7.97 -8.03
CA VAL A 121 -9.33 -7.67 -8.27
C VAL A 121 -10.14 -8.93 -8.01
N ILE A 122 -11.06 -8.86 -7.07
CA ILE A 122 -12.01 -9.92 -6.73
C ILE A 122 -13.31 -9.67 -7.52
N PRO A 123 -13.65 -10.52 -8.50
CA PRO A 123 -14.89 -10.38 -9.25
C PRO A 123 -16.12 -10.86 -8.44
N SER A 124 -17.27 -10.20 -8.62
CA SER A 124 -18.61 -10.66 -8.19
C SER A 124 -19.29 -11.42 -9.35
N PRO A 125 -20.34 -12.26 -9.16
CA PRO A 125 -21.29 -12.34 -8.05
C PRO A 125 -20.87 -13.17 -6.84
N THR A 126 -20.02 -14.17 -7.03
CA THR A 126 -19.67 -15.15 -5.99
C THR A 126 -18.39 -14.77 -5.28
N LYS A 127 -18.38 -14.84 -3.95
CA LYS A 127 -17.15 -14.72 -3.17
C LYS A 127 -16.15 -15.78 -3.66
N PRO A 128 -14.86 -15.44 -3.82
CA PRO A 128 -13.86 -16.43 -4.17
C PRO A 128 -13.82 -17.53 -3.10
N SER A 129 -13.70 -18.78 -3.54
CA SER A 129 -13.55 -19.93 -2.64
C SER A 129 -12.24 -19.83 -1.85
N LYS A 130 -12.13 -20.60 -0.74
CA LYS A 130 -10.88 -20.67 0.04
C LYS A 130 -9.68 -21.03 -0.85
N SER A 131 -9.83 -21.99 -1.76
CA SER A 131 -8.78 -22.41 -2.71
C SER A 131 -8.43 -21.36 -3.77
N GLN A 132 -9.36 -20.43 -4.07
CA GLN A 132 -9.10 -19.31 -4.98
C GLN A 132 -8.39 -18.14 -4.28
N ILE A 133 -8.63 -17.95 -2.98
CA ILE A 133 -7.96 -16.91 -2.17
C ILE A 133 -6.58 -17.40 -1.71
N ASN A 134 -6.47 -18.68 -1.39
CA ASN A 134 -5.28 -19.27 -0.82
C ASN A 134 -4.89 -20.53 -1.60
N HIS A 135 -3.85 -20.42 -2.42
CA HIS A 135 -3.28 -21.54 -3.15
C HIS A 135 -2.35 -22.42 -2.30
N LEU A 136 -2.14 -22.07 -1.03
CA LEU A 136 -1.24 -22.74 -0.09
C LEU A 136 -1.98 -23.51 1.02
N LEU A 137 -3.33 -23.51 1.01
CA LEU A 137 -4.21 -24.30 1.88
C LEU A 137 -5.02 -25.28 1.05
#